data_AF-K9RVK4-F1
#
_entry.id   AF-K9RVK4-F1
#
_cell.length_a   1.000
_cell.length_b   1.000
_cell.length_c   1.000
_cell.angle_alpha   90.00
_cell.angle_beta   90.00
_cell.angle_gamma   90.00
#
_symmetry.space_group_name_H-M   'P 1'
#
loop_
_entity.id
_entity.type
_entity.pdbx_description
1 polymer ?
#
loop_
_entity_poly.entity_id
_entity_poly.type
_entity_poly.pdbx_seq_one_letter_code
_entity_poly.pdbx_strand_id
1 'polypeptide(L)'
;MKLLLDENLSDRIVSRIIDLYPDSKHVKTLGLINTDDTVIWNYAKTHGFIIVSKDSDFHQRSLLYGHPPKFIYLRVGNCPTSLIIQTLRDNRDTITQFEGRHTESLLILTSGKAAAQG
;
A
#
# COMPACT_ATOMS: atom_id res chain seq x y z
N MET A 1 0.69 3.03 11.64
CA MET A 1 0.14 2.99 10.28
C MET A 1 -1.18 2.25 10.12
N LYS A 2 -1.95 2.74 9.14
CA LYS A 2 -3.09 2.08 8.50
C LYS A 2 -2.91 2.13 6.98
N LEU A 3 -3.35 1.08 6.28
CA LEU A 3 -3.19 0.92 4.84
C LEU A 3 -4.51 1.19 4.11
N LEU A 4 -4.45 1.83 2.95
CA LEU A 4 -5.55 1.95 2.00
C LEU A 4 -5.26 1.06 0.80
N LEU A 5 -6.02 -0.02 0.67
CA LEU A 5 -5.88 -0.99 -0.41
C LEU A 5 -6.70 -0.55 -1.61
N ASP A 6 -6.01 -0.48 -2.75
CA ASP A 6 -6.56 -0.13 -4.05
C ASP A 6 -7.48 -1.22 -4.65
N GLU A 7 -8.30 -0.87 -5.64
CA GLU A 7 -9.31 -1.77 -6.22
C GLU A 7 -8.74 -2.97 -6.98
N ASN A 8 -7.47 -2.91 -7.41
CA ASN A 8 -6.78 -4.06 -8.00
C ASN A 8 -6.40 -5.14 -6.96
N LEU A 9 -6.62 -4.88 -5.67
CA LEU A 9 -6.40 -5.82 -4.59
C LEU A 9 -7.74 -6.40 -4.10
N SER A 10 -7.68 -7.58 -3.46
CA SER A 10 -8.87 -8.14 -2.84
C SER A 10 -9.18 -7.41 -1.52
N ASP A 11 -10.42 -6.99 -1.33
CA ASP A 11 -10.95 -6.45 -0.07
C ASP A 11 -10.75 -7.39 1.13
N ARG A 12 -10.71 -8.71 0.89
CA ARG A 12 -10.43 -9.75 1.90
C ARG A 12 -9.05 -9.63 2.54
N ILE A 13 -8.11 -8.91 1.94
CA ILE A 13 -6.78 -8.71 2.54
C ILE A 13 -6.90 -7.93 3.85
N VAL A 14 -7.81 -6.95 3.94
CA VAL A 14 -7.95 -6.07 5.11
C VAL A 14 -8.19 -6.88 6.38
N SER A 15 -9.16 -7.81 6.37
CA SER A 15 -9.46 -8.65 7.54
C SER A 15 -8.32 -9.59 7.92
N ARG A 16 -7.39 -9.83 7.00
CA ARG A 16 -6.23 -10.71 7.19
C ARG A 16 -4.95 -9.97 7.56
N ILE A 17 -4.98 -8.65 7.72
CA ILE A 17 -3.82 -7.86 8.14
C ILE A 17 -4.14 -6.87 9.27
N ILE A 18 -5.41 -6.73 9.68
CA ILE A 18 -5.89 -5.72 10.63
C ILE A 18 -5.24 -5.81 12.01
N ASP A 19 -4.80 -7.00 12.42
CA ASP A 19 -4.02 -7.27 13.64
C ASP A 19 -2.65 -6.59 13.62
N LEU A 20 -2.05 -6.38 12.44
CA LEU A 20 -0.79 -5.67 12.28
C LEU A 20 -1.00 -4.21 11.87
N TYR A 21 -1.98 -3.95 11.01
CA TYR A 21 -2.26 -2.62 10.44
C TYR A 21 -3.68 -2.21 10.84
N PRO A 22 -3.90 -1.80 12.11
CA PRO A 22 -5.22 -1.39 12.58
C PRO A 22 -5.77 -0.25 11.72
N ASP A 23 -7.10 -0.14 11.64
CA ASP A 23 -7.82 0.87 10.85
C ASP A 23 -7.56 0.86 9.33
N SER A 24 -6.89 -0.17 8.80
CA SER A 24 -6.73 -0.34 7.35
C SER A 24 -8.07 -0.53 6.66
N LYS A 25 -8.19 -0.01 5.43
CA LYS A 25 -9.41 -0.05 4.65
C LYS A 25 -9.11 -0.42 3.21
N HIS A 26 -10.15 -0.83 2.51
CA HIS A 26 -10.14 -1.02 1.06
C HIS A 26 -10.96 0.11 0.44
N VAL A 27 -10.59 0.62 -0.74
CA VAL A 27 -11.36 1.68 -1.42
C VAL A 27 -12.85 1.35 -1.55
N LYS A 28 -13.17 0.07 -1.77
CA LYS A 28 -14.54 -0.46 -1.75
C LYS A 28 -15.34 -0.19 -0.48
N THR A 29 -14.75 -0.35 0.71
CA THR A 29 -15.49 -0.11 1.96
C THR A 29 -15.71 1.38 2.24
N LEU A 30 -15.08 2.24 1.44
CA LEU A 30 -15.21 3.69 1.48
C LEU A 30 -16.11 4.23 0.36
N GLY A 31 -16.66 3.37 -0.50
CA GLY A 31 -17.43 3.80 -1.66
C GLY A 31 -16.57 4.47 -2.75
N LEU A 32 -15.25 4.26 -2.74
CA LEU A 32 -14.28 4.86 -3.66
C LEU A 32 -13.89 3.90 -4.80
N ILE A 33 -14.78 2.98 -5.20
CA ILE A 33 -14.56 2.14 -6.39
C ILE A 33 -14.77 2.94 -7.67
N ASN A 34 -14.09 2.58 -8.76
CA ASN A 34 -14.19 3.27 -10.06
C ASN A 34 -13.99 4.80 -9.95
N THR A 35 -13.17 5.21 -9.00
CA THR A 35 -12.90 6.62 -8.67
C THR A 35 -11.49 6.95 -9.13
N ASP A 36 -11.28 8.17 -9.62
CA ASP A 36 -9.96 8.63 -10.09
C ASP A 36 -8.89 8.49 -9.00
N ASP A 37 -7.70 8.02 -9.38
CA ASP A 37 -6.53 7.90 -8.50
C ASP A 37 -6.22 9.17 -7.73
N THR A 38 -6.50 10.35 -8.29
CA THR A 38 -6.32 11.65 -7.63
C THR A 38 -7.21 11.79 -6.40
N VAL A 39 -8.44 11.28 -6.47
CA VAL A 39 -9.37 11.29 -5.34
C VAL A 39 -8.91 10.29 -4.29
N ILE A 40 -8.50 9.08 -4.69
CA ILE A 40 -7.92 8.08 -3.78
C ILE A 40 -6.66 8.64 -3.09
N TRP A 41 -5.79 9.31 -3.85
CA TRP A 41 -4.56 9.97 -3.38
C TRP A 41 -4.85 11.04 -2.33
N ASN A 42 -5.78 11.95 -2.64
CA ASN A 42 -6.17 13.03 -1.72
C ASN A 42 -6.88 12.49 -0.47
N TYR A 43 -7.71 11.45 -0.63
CA TYR A 43 -8.34 10.78 0.50
C TYR A 43 -7.28 10.16 1.43
N ALA A 44 -6.32 9.42 0.87
CA ALA A 44 -5.24 8.82 1.64
C ALA A 44 -4.40 9.86 2.36
N LYS A 45 -4.04 10.95 1.67
CA LYS A 45 -3.32 12.09 2.22
C LYS A 45 -4.03 12.69 3.42
N THR A 46 -5.30 13.04 3.25
CA THR A 46 -6.12 13.74 4.25
C THR A 46 -6.34 12.89 5.50
N HIS A 47 -6.46 11.57 5.34
CA HIS A 47 -6.78 10.67 6.44
C HIS A 47 -5.58 9.90 7.00
N GLY A 48 -4.36 10.17 6.52
CA GLY A 48 -3.13 9.53 6.99
C GLY A 48 -3.03 8.05 6.63
N PHE A 49 -3.46 7.66 5.43
CA PHE A 49 -3.24 6.31 4.91
C PHE A 49 -1.94 6.21 4.12
N ILE A 50 -1.35 5.02 4.14
CA ILE A 50 -0.38 4.58 3.15
C ILE A 50 -1.15 3.81 2.07
N ILE A 51 -1.01 4.20 0.80
CA ILE A 51 -1.68 3.50 -0.32
C ILE A 51 -0.91 2.23 -0.64
N VAL A 52 -1.62 1.14 -0.92
CA VAL A 52 -1.06 -0.13 -1.39
C VAL A 52 -1.72 -0.52 -2.70
N SER A 53 -0.93 -0.65 -3.76
CA SER A 53 -1.44 -0.98 -5.10
C SER A 53 -0.41 -1.75 -5.94
N LYS A 54 -0.89 -2.44 -6.98
CA LYS A 54 -0.08 -2.96 -8.10
C LYS A 54 -0.07 -2.02 -9.31
N ASP A 55 -0.81 -0.91 -9.27
CA ASP A 55 -0.93 0.02 -10.38
C ASP A 55 0.32 0.91 -10.48
N SER A 56 0.81 1.09 -11.71
CA SER A 56 1.92 1.99 -12.00
C SER A 56 1.53 3.46 -11.92
N ASP A 57 0.25 3.81 -12.00
CA ASP A 57 -0.18 5.22 -11.97
C ASP A 57 0.05 5.83 -10.59
N PHE A 58 -0.21 5.07 -9.52
CA PHE A 58 0.20 5.45 -8.15
C PHE A 58 1.72 5.56 -7.98
N HIS A 59 2.50 4.72 -8.69
CA HIS A 59 3.96 4.81 -8.68
C HIS A 59 4.42 6.13 -9.28
N GLN A 60 3.93 6.49 -10.48
CA GLN A 60 4.24 7.77 -11.11
C GLN A 60 3.85 8.96 -10.22
N ARG A 61 2.66 8.91 -9.61
CA ARG A 61 2.19 9.93 -8.66
C ARG A 61 3.11 10.06 -7.44
N SER A 62 3.62 8.96 -6.90
CA SER A 62 4.56 8.99 -5.76
C SER A 62 5.91 9.65 -6.09
N LEU A 63 6.35 9.55 -7.35
CA LEU A 63 7.56 10.22 -7.83
C LEU A 63 7.31 11.71 -8.10
N LEU A 64 6.13 12.05 -8.62
CA LEU A 64 5.76 13.42 -8.97
C LEU A 64 5.41 14.28 -7.73
N TYR A 65 4.62 13.73 -6.81
CA TYR A 65 4.06 14.48 -5.67
C TYR A 65 4.77 14.20 -4.35
N GLY A 66 5.63 13.19 -4.29
CA GLY A 66 6.30 12.80 -3.05
C GLY A 66 5.31 12.30 -1.99
N HIS A 67 5.63 12.56 -0.72
CA HIS A 67 4.78 12.26 0.43
C HIS A 67 4.27 13.58 1.04
N PRO A 68 3.06 13.62 1.63
CA PRO A 68 2.06 12.55 1.75
C PRO A 68 1.05 12.46 0.56
N PRO A 69 0.39 11.30 0.37
CA PRO A 69 0.51 10.05 1.12
C PRO A 69 1.78 9.28 0.75
N LYS A 70 2.11 8.26 1.54
CA LYS A 70 3.12 7.28 1.18
C LYS A 70 2.51 6.18 0.32
N PHE A 71 3.32 5.55 -0.51
CA PHE A 71 2.89 4.51 -1.43
C PHE A 71 3.73 3.24 -1.28
N ILE A 72 3.05 2.09 -1.16
CA ILE A 72 3.65 0.76 -1.23
C ILE A 72 3.28 0.16 -2.58
N TYR A 73 4.28 0.03 -3.43
CA TYR A 73 4.12 -0.59 -4.74
C TYR A 73 4.40 -2.09 -4.65
N LEU A 74 3.34 -2.89 -4.80
CA LEU A 74 3.46 -4.34 -4.86
C LEU A 74 3.89 -4.78 -6.26
N ARG A 75 5.19 -5.02 -6.43
CA ARG A 75 5.79 -5.62 -7.64
C ARG A 75 5.70 -7.13 -7.59
N VAL A 76 4.47 -7.60 -7.44
CA VAL A 76 4.09 -9.02 -7.49
C VAL A 76 3.15 -9.17 -8.68
N GLY A 77 3.44 -10.12 -9.58
CA GLY A 77 2.60 -10.34 -10.75
C GLY A 77 1.18 -10.82 -10.41
N ASN A 78 0.54 -11.49 -11.35
CA ASN A 78 -0.68 -12.24 -11.05
C ASN A 78 -0.34 -13.31 -10.02
N CYS A 79 -0.88 -13.16 -8.82
CA CYS A 79 -0.60 -14.03 -7.69
C CYS A 79 -1.83 -14.16 -6.81
N PRO A 80 -1.91 -15.24 -6.02
CA PRO A 80 -2.98 -15.40 -5.05
C PRO A 80 -2.99 -14.28 -4.01
N THR A 81 -4.18 -13.95 -3.52
CA THR A 81 -4.36 -13.02 -2.40
C THR A 81 -3.55 -13.41 -1.16
N SER A 82 -3.36 -14.71 -0.92
CA SER A 82 -2.54 -15.22 0.19
C SER A 82 -1.08 -14.77 0.09
N LEU A 83 -0.51 -14.65 -1.12
CA LEU A 83 0.87 -14.18 -1.29
C LEU A 83 0.98 -12.70 -0.90
N ILE A 84 0.03 -11.87 -1.31
CA ILE A 84 0.00 -10.45 -0.96
C ILE A 84 -0.11 -10.27 0.55
N ILE A 85 -1.00 -11.03 1.21
CA ILE A 85 -1.13 -11.04 2.67
C ILE A 85 0.21 -11.40 3.31
N GLN A 86 0.87 -12.45 2.84
CA GLN A 86 2.17 -12.88 3.36
C GLN A 86 3.23 -11.80 3.16
N THR A 87 3.32 -11.19 1.97
CA THR A 87 4.26 -10.10 1.68
C THR A 87 4.07 -8.92 2.63
N LEU A 88 2.82 -8.49 2.87
CA LEU A 88 2.53 -7.41 3.82
C LEU A 88 2.85 -7.79 5.26
N ARG A 89 2.64 -9.04 5.66
CA ARG A 89 2.97 -9.52 7.01
C ARG A 89 4.49 -9.63 7.22
N ASP A 90 5.20 -10.25 6.29
CA ASP A 90 6.66 -10.46 6.36
C ASP A 90 7.44 -9.15 6.36
N ASN A 91 6.92 -8.12 5.71
CA ASN A 91 7.56 -6.81 5.62
C ASN A 91 7.05 -5.80 6.65
N ARG A 92 6.39 -6.26 7.73
CA ARG A 92 5.79 -5.35 8.73
C ARG A 92 6.80 -4.35 9.30
N ASP A 93 7.98 -4.82 9.67
CA ASP A 93 9.02 -3.96 10.24
C ASP A 93 9.55 -2.98 9.20
N THR A 94 9.80 -3.44 7.98
CA THR A 94 10.21 -2.60 6.84
C THR A 94 9.20 -1.48 6.57
N ILE A 95 7.90 -1.82 6.54
CA ILE A 95 6.84 -0.83 6.32
C ILE A 95 6.77 0.15 7.52
N THR A 96 7.05 -0.31 8.74
CA THR A 96 6.99 0.54 9.94
C THR A 96 8.13 1.55 9.92
N GLN A 97 9.32 1.11 9.56
CA GLN A 97 10.47 2.00 9.34
C GLN A 97 10.18 2.98 8.21
N PHE A 98 9.62 2.51 7.10
CA PHE A 98 9.21 3.35 5.99
C PHE A 98 8.21 4.43 6.43
N GLU A 99 7.18 4.11 7.22
CA GLU A 99 6.23 5.11 7.78
C GLU A 99 6.97 6.24 8.52
N GLY A 100 8.01 5.91 9.29
CA GLY A 100 8.78 6.89 10.08
C GLY A 100 9.75 7.78 9.28
N ARG A 101 10.12 7.43 8.04
CA ARG A 101 11.09 8.21 7.24
C ARG A 101 10.44 9.37 6.50
N HIS A 102 10.75 10.62 6.84
CA HIS A 102 10.06 11.81 6.29
C HIS A 102 10.41 12.18 4.84
N THR A 103 11.44 11.58 4.26
CA THR A 103 11.90 11.90 2.90
C THR A 103 11.45 10.88 1.85
N GLU A 104 10.96 9.71 2.26
CA GLU A 104 10.60 8.62 1.36
C GLU A 104 9.10 8.64 1.06
N SER A 105 8.75 8.61 -0.23
CA SER A 105 7.35 8.53 -0.70
C SER A 105 6.95 7.14 -1.19
N LEU A 106 7.92 6.28 -1.51
CA LEU A 106 7.71 5.00 -2.17
C LEU A 106 8.48 3.87 -1.47
N LEU A 107 7.79 2.76 -1.23
CA LEU A 107 8.39 1.47 -0.87
C LEU A 107 7.97 0.42 -1.90
N ILE A 108 8.94 -0.30 -2.47
CA ILE A 108 8.67 -1.38 -3.42
C ILE A 108 8.79 -2.72 -2.69
N LEU A 109 7.76 -3.56 -2.78
CA LEU A 109 7.78 -4.92 -2.26
C LEU A 109 7.62 -5.93 -3.39
N THR A 110 8.48 -6.96 -3.40
CA THR A 110 8.46 -8.07 -4.37
C THR A 110 8.11 -9.39 -3.66
N SER A 111 7.72 -10.39 -4.43
CA SER A 111 7.45 -11.74 -3.90
C SER A 111 8.77 -12.51 -3.78
N GLY A 112 9.25 -12.70 -2.56
CA GLY A 112 10.51 -13.40 -2.23
C GLY A 112 11.34 -12.55 -1.27
N LYS A 113 12.00 -13.20 -0.29
CA LYS A 113 12.82 -12.57 0.76
C LYS A 113 13.52 -11.32 0.24
N ALA A 114 13.34 -10.21 0.96
CA ALA A 114 14.09 -8.98 0.74
C ALA A 114 15.56 -9.36 0.50
N ALA A 115 16.00 -9.26 -0.76
CA ALA A 115 17.41 -9.27 -1.06
C ALA A 115 17.92 -7.96 -0.48
N ALA A 116 18.49 -8.03 0.72
CA ALA A 116 19.36 -7.00 1.23
C ALA A 116 20.42 -6.78 0.15
N GLN A 117 20.37 -5.61 -0.49
CA GLN A 117 21.47 -5.14 -1.32
C GLN A 117 22.63 -4.92 -0.34
N GLY A 118 23.58 -5.85 -0.35
CA GLY A 118 24.90 -5.68 0.24
C GLY A 118 25.85 -5.00 -0.73
#